data_AF-A0AA35R5X2-F1
#
_entry.id   AF-A0AA35R5X2-F1
#
_cell.length_a   1.000
_cell.length_b   1.000
_cell.length_c   1.000
_cell.angle_alpha   90.00
_cell.angle_beta   90.00
_cell.angle_gamma   90.00
#
_symmetry.space_group_name_H-M   'P 1'
#
loop_
_entity.id
_entity.type
_entity.pdbx_description
1 polymer ?
#
loop_
_entity_poly.entity_id
_entity_poly.type
_entity_poly.pdbx_seq_one_letter_code
_entity_poly.pdbx_strand_id
1 'polypeptide(L)'
;MGSEERQELEAKIDELEDRVDESEKMQKDVYLSLCQRFISLLGDHLARCDQQGSDYESPWFQSTLDNFRQLLIKNYTQLGQYTTLLESLAFTPNVDYRVLEIFQQFQAVL
;
A
#
# COMPACT_ATOMS: atom_id res chain seq x y z
N MET A 1 -8.41 8.48 44.56
CA MET A 1 -7.84 9.01 43.31
C MET A 1 -7.96 10.52 43.39
N GLY A 2 -6.84 11.23 43.51
CA GLY A 2 -6.85 12.69 43.57
C GLY A 2 -7.23 13.28 42.20
N SER A 3 -7.87 14.45 42.17
CA SER A 3 -8.24 15.11 40.91
C SER A 3 -7.02 15.40 40.01
N GLU A 4 -5.86 15.68 40.61
CA GLU A 4 -4.59 15.90 39.91
C GLU A 4 -4.07 14.62 39.24
N GLU A 5 -4.07 13.49 39.94
CA GLU A 5 -3.66 12.19 39.41
C GLU A 5 -4.55 11.74 38.23
N ARG A 6 -5.84 12.08 38.28
CA ARG A 6 -6.77 11.86 37.17
C ARG A 6 -6.43 12.73 35.96
N GLN A 7 -6.12 14.01 36.19
CA GLN A 7 -5.78 14.95 35.13
C GLN A 7 -4.44 14.62 34.46
N GLU A 8 -3.45 14.15 35.22
CA GLU A 8 -2.18 13.65 34.67
C GLU A 8 -2.39 12.39 33.80
N LEU A 9 -3.28 11.50 34.23
CA LEU A 9 -3.61 10.30 33.45
C LEU A 9 -4.35 10.64 32.15
N GLU A 10 -5.31 11.56 32.20
CA GLU A 10 -6.03 12.06 31.02
C GLU A 10 -5.06 12.70 30.01
N ALA A 11 -4.17 13.59 30.46
CA ALA A 11 -3.16 14.20 29.58
C ALA A 11 -2.21 13.17 28.93
N LYS A 12 -1.88 12.10 29.66
CA LYS A 12 -1.04 11.03 29.13
C LYS A 12 -1.78 10.13 28.13
N ILE A 13 -3.09 9.95 28.30
CA ILE A 13 -3.91 9.25 27.31
C ILE A 13 -3.95 10.07 26.02
N ASP A 14 -4.22 11.37 26.11
CA ASP A 14 -4.25 12.27 24.95
C ASP A 14 -2.91 12.24 24.19
N GLU A 15 -1.78 12.31 24.89
CA GLU A 15 -0.44 12.22 24.26
C GLU A 15 -0.22 10.87 23.54
N LEU A 16 -0.72 9.77 24.12
CA LEU A 16 -0.59 8.45 23.51
C LEU A 16 -1.50 8.29 22.29
N GLU A 17 -2.71 8.86 22.32
CA GLU A 17 -3.63 8.89 21.19
C GLU A 17 -3.04 9.70 20.02
N ASP A 18 -2.51 10.90 20.27
CA ASP A 18 -1.83 11.70 19.25
C ASP A 18 -0.67 10.94 18.59
N ARG A 19 0.12 10.21 19.38
CA ARG A 19 1.25 9.42 18.87
C ARG A 19 0.79 8.22 18.03
N VAL A 20 -0.34 7.61 18.37
CA VAL A 20 -0.93 6.54 17.58
C VAL A 20 -1.37 7.09 16.23
N ASP A 21 -2.09 8.21 16.21
CA ASP A 21 -2.56 8.86 14.98
C ASP A 21 -1.42 9.26 14.05
N GLU A 22 -0.33 9.82 14.61
CA GLU A 22 0.87 10.14 13.84
C GLU A 22 1.52 8.90 13.22
N SER A 23 1.65 7.82 14.02
CA SER A 23 2.26 6.58 13.55
C SER A 23 1.41 5.89 12.48
N GLU A 24 0.08 5.90 12.62
CA GLU A 24 -0.83 5.34 11.64
C GLU A 24 -0.78 6.12 10.32
N LYS A 25 -0.72 7.45 10.39
CA LYS A 25 -0.54 8.30 9.21
C LYS A 25 0.77 7.99 8.48
N MET A 26 1.89 7.91 9.21
CA MET A 26 3.18 7.55 8.61
C MET A 26 3.15 6.16 7.98
N GLN A 27 2.54 5.18 8.65
CA GLN A 27 2.39 3.83 8.12
C GLN A 27 1.59 3.82 6.81
N LYS A 28 0.46 4.54 6.77
CA LYS A 28 -0.38 4.70 5.58
C LYS A 28 0.41 5.31 4.41
N ASP A 29 1.17 6.37 4.67
CA ASP A 29 1.98 7.06 3.65
C ASP A 29 3.08 6.14 3.08
N VAL A 30 3.71 5.32 3.93
CA VAL A 30 4.71 4.33 3.51
C VAL A 30 4.08 3.26 2.61
N TYR A 31 2.93 2.70 3.00
CA TYR A 31 2.25 1.68 2.19
C TYR A 31 1.81 2.24 0.83
N LEU A 32 1.24 3.45 0.81
CA LEU A 32 0.84 4.11 -0.42
C LEU A 32 2.05 4.32 -1.35
N SER A 33 3.14 4.88 -0.83
CA SER A 33 4.37 5.12 -1.58
C SER A 33 4.98 3.83 -2.14
N LEU A 34 5.00 2.75 -1.35
CA LEU A 34 5.46 1.44 -1.81
C LEU A 34 4.60 0.89 -2.95
N CYS A 35 3.26 0.95 -2.81
CA CYS A 35 2.34 0.48 -3.86
C CYS A 35 2.54 1.27 -5.15
N GLN A 36 2.58 2.60 -5.08
CA GLN A 36 2.82 3.46 -6.23
C GLN A 36 4.16 3.14 -6.92
N ARG A 37 5.21 2.87 -6.14
CA ARG A 37 6.52 2.55 -6.69
C ARG A 37 6.56 1.19 -7.40
N PHE A 38 5.89 0.18 -6.86
CA PHE A 38 5.72 -1.10 -7.57
C PHE A 38 4.92 -0.95 -8.87
N ILE A 39 3.81 -0.21 -8.82
CA ILE A 39 2.96 0.06 -9.99
C ILE A 39 3.77 0.78 -11.08
N SER A 40 4.49 1.84 -10.72
CA SER A 40 5.34 2.58 -11.66
C SER A 40 6.42 1.68 -12.25
N LEU A 41 7.10 0.89 -11.43
CA LEU A 41 8.21 0.03 -11.86
C LEU A 41 7.74 -1.07 -12.83
N LEU A 42 6.61 -1.71 -12.53
CA LEU A 42 5.99 -2.72 -13.38
C LEU A 42 5.44 -2.09 -14.67
N GLY A 43 4.74 -0.95 -14.56
CA GLY A 43 4.21 -0.22 -15.70
C GLY A 43 5.29 0.25 -16.67
N ASP A 44 6.41 0.78 -16.16
CA ASP A 44 7.55 1.20 -16.99
C ASP A 44 8.18 0.03 -17.74
N HIS A 45 8.25 -1.16 -17.11
CA HIS A 45 8.74 -2.37 -17.78
C HIS A 45 7.80 -2.79 -18.91
N LEU A 46 6.50 -2.85 -18.63
CA LEU A 46 5.49 -3.22 -19.62
C LEU A 46 5.49 -2.26 -20.81
N ALA A 47 5.52 -0.96 -20.55
CA ALA A 47 5.58 0.06 -21.59
C ALA A 47 6.85 -0.07 -22.46
N ARG A 48 8.00 -0.40 -21.86
CA ARG A 48 9.25 -0.65 -22.63
C ARG A 48 9.14 -1.89 -23.51
N CYS A 49 8.58 -2.99 -23.00
CA CYS A 49 8.37 -4.21 -23.77
C CYS A 49 7.42 -3.98 -24.95
N ASP A 50 6.31 -3.27 -24.71
CA ASP A 50 5.33 -2.93 -25.75
C ASP A 50 5.96 -2.06 -26.85
N GLN A 51 6.81 -1.09 -26.50
CA GLN A 51 7.54 -0.25 -27.47
C GLN A 51 8.56 -1.04 -28.30
N GLN A 52 9.18 -2.06 -27.71
CA GLN A 52 10.21 -2.87 -28.36
C GLN A 52 9.64 -4.08 -29.12
N GLY A 53 8.34 -4.36 -28.95
CA GLY A 53 7.72 -5.61 -29.43
C GLY A 53 8.35 -6.85 -28.81
N SER A 54 8.88 -6.73 -27.58
CA SER A 54 9.52 -7.82 -26.84
C SER A 54 8.57 -8.43 -25.83
N ASP A 55 8.84 -9.69 -25.47
CA ASP A 55 8.09 -10.36 -24.43
C ASP A 55 8.34 -9.69 -23.06
N TYR A 56 7.26 -9.44 -22.32
CA TYR A 56 7.32 -8.83 -21.00
C TYR A 56 7.59 -9.86 -19.89
N GLU A 57 7.37 -11.16 -20.17
CA GLU A 57 7.51 -12.28 -19.22
C GLU A 57 8.98 -12.61 -18.90
N SER A 58 9.70 -11.62 -18.39
CA SER A 58 11.07 -11.80 -17.90
C SER A 58 11.10 -12.39 -16.48
N PRO A 59 12.19 -13.09 -16.09
CA PRO A 59 12.38 -13.51 -14.69
C PRO A 59 12.32 -12.36 -13.68
N TRP A 60 12.78 -11.17 -14.09
CA TRP A 60 12.70 -9.97 -13.27
C TRP A 60 11.25 -9.50 -13.08
N PHE A 61 10.44 -9.53 -14.14
CA PHE A 61 9.03 -9.15 -14.07
C PHE A 61 8.28 -10.06 -13.12
N GLN A 62 8.41 -11.38 -13.28
CA GLN A 62 7.74 -12.37 -12.43
C GLN A 62 8.15 -12.22 -10.96
N SER A 63 9.45 -12.08 -10.68
CA SER A 63 9.94 -11.87 -9.32
C SER A 63 9.42 -10.55 -8.70
N THR A 64 9.36 -9.47 -9.49
CA THR A 64 8.84 -8.18 -9.02
C THR A 64 7.34 -8.27 -8.74
N LEU A 65 6.59 -8.96 -9.60
CA LEU A 65 5.16 -9.23 -9.47
C LEU A 65 4.86 -10.02 -8.19
N ASP A 66 5.63 -11.07 -7.93
CA ASP A 66 5.46 -11.93 -6.76
C ASP A 66 5.82 -11.21 -5.46
N ASN A 67 6.88 -10.38 -5.47
CA ASN A 67 7.20 -9.52 -4.33
C ASN A 67 6.07 -8.51 -4.05
N PHE A 68 5.43 -7.97 -5.10
CA PHE A 68 4.30 -7.08 -4.93
C PHE A 68 3.09 -7.80 -4.33
N ARG A 69 2.75 -8.99 -4.84
CA ARG A 69 1.70 -9.86 -4.24
C ARG A 69 2.00 -10.17 -2.78
N GLN A 70 3.24 -10.53 -2.45
CA GLN A 70 3.64 -10.81 -1.06
C GLN A 70 3.51 -9.59 -0.15
N LEU A 71 3.82 -8.39 -0.65
CA LEU A 71 3.58 -7.14 0.10
C LEU A 71 2.11 -7.00 0.46
N LEU A 72 1.21 -7.21 -0.52
CA LEU A 72 -0.24 -7.09 -0.30
C LEU A 72 -0.75 -8.14 0.71
N ILE A 73 -0.37 -9.40 0.52
CA ILE A 73 -0.81 -10.52 1.37
C ILE A 73 -0.28 -10.38 2.80
N LYS A 74 1.01 -10.08 2.97
CA LYS A 74 1.63 -10.00 4.30
C LYS A 74 1.05 -8.88 5.16
N ASN A 75 0.55 -7.83 4.53
CA ASN A 75 0.03 -6.63 5.20
C ASN A 75 -1.48 -6.45 4.96
N TYR A 76 -2.22 -7.54 4.70
CA TYR A 76 -3.61 -7.50 4.29
C TYR A 76 -4.51 -6.76 5.28
N THR A 77 -4.26 -6.89 6.59
CA THR A 77 -5.05 -6.22 7.64
C THR A 77 -4.94 -4.70 7.54
N GLN A 78 -3.73 -4.16 7.35
CA GLN A 78 -3.48 -2.72 7.26
C GLN A 78 -3.89 -2.18 5.89
N LEU A 79 -3.49 -2.86 4.81
CA LEU A 79 -3.82 -2.44 3.44
C LEU A 79 -5.32 -2.54 3.15
N GLY A 80 -6.02 -3.49 3.78
CA GLY A 80 -7.49 -3.61 3.74
C GLY A 80 -8.19 -2.34 4.19
N GLN A 81 -7.70 -1.70 5.26
CA GLN A 81 -8.23 -0.44 5.78
C GLN A 81 -7.98 0.75 4.83
N TYR A 82 -6.99 0.64 3.93
CA TYR A 82 -6.59 1.70 3.02
C TYR A 82 -7.03 1.46 1.58
N THR A 83 -7.85 0.44 1.31
CA THR A 83 -8.31 0.05 -0.04
C THR A 83 -8.86 1.22 -0.85
N THR A 84 -9.81 2.00 -0.31
CA THR A 84 -10.37 3.18 -1.00
C THR A 84 -9.32 4.23 -1.34
N LEU A 85 -8.32 4.42 -0.47
CA LEU A 85 -7.21 5.35 -0.73
C LEU A 85 -6.30 4.81 -1.84
N LEU A 86 -5.95 3.52 -1.77
CA LEU A 86 -5.10 2.86 -2.76
C LEU A 86 -5.76 2.87 -4.14
N GLU A 87 -7.06 2.61 -4.24
CA GLU A 87 -7.84 2.76 -5.47
C GLU A 87 -7.73 4.18 -6.03
N SER A 88 -7.92 5.19 -5.16
CA SER A 88 -7.97 6.58 -5.58
C SER A 88 -6.61 7.15 -5.98
N LEU A 89 -5.53 6.73 -5.32
CA LEU A 89 -4.22 7.38 -5.41
C LEU A 89 -3.12 6.51 -6.02
N ALA A 90 -3.25 5.18 -6.02
CA ALA A 90 -2.24 4.25 -6.56
C ALA A 90 -2.76 3.51 -7.79
N PHE A 91 -3.95 2.89 -7.70
CA PHE A 91 -4.56 2.08 -8.77
C PHE A 91 -5.50 2.91 -9.64
N THR A 92 -4.98 4.01 -10.18
CA THR A 92 -5.75 4.90 -11.06
C THR A 92 -6.06 4.24 -12.42
N PRO A 93 -7.02 4.77 -13.20
CA PRO A 93 -7.40 4.19 -14.50
C PRO A 93 -6.27 4.07 -15.54
N ASN A 94 -5.13 4.74 -15.32
CA ASN A 94 -3.97 4.69 -16.19
C ASN A 94 -3.02 3.53 -15.88
N VAL A 95 -3.27 2.77 -14.81
CA VAL A 95 -2.48 1.60 -14.45
C VAL A 95 -2.73 0.49 -15.48
N ASP A 96 -1.66 -0.15 -15.93
CA ASP A 96 -1.74 -1.28 -16.84
C ASP A 96 -2.63 -2.40 -16.26
N TYR A 97 -3.52 -2.94 -17.08
CA TYR A 97 -4.50 -3.94 -16.63
C TYR A 97 -3.84 -5.17 -15.98
N ARG A 98 -2.64 -5.57 -16.42
CA ARG A 98 -1.89 -6.71 -15.87
C ARG A 98 -1.46 -6.47 -14.43
N VAL A 99 -1.17 -5.21 -14.07
CA VAL A 99 -0.85 -4.81 -12.69
C VAL A 99 -2.13 -4.62 -11.88
N LEU A 100 -3.18 -4.08 -12.49
CA LEU A 100 -4.48 -3.88 -11.85
C LEU A 100 -5.13 -5.20 -11.41
N GLU A 101 -5.00 -6.26 -12.20
CA GLU A 101 -5.52 -7.60 -11.88
C GLU A 101 -5.02 -8.11 -10.52
N ILE A 102 -3.78 -7.78 -10.12
CA ILE A 102 -3.22 -8.18 -8.82
C ILE A 102 -3.98 -7.53 -7.68
N PHE A 103 -4.33 -6.25 -7.84
CA PHE A 103 -5.08 -5.53 -6.83
C PHE A 103 -6.52 -6.05 -6.74
N GLN A 104 -7.15 -6.35 -7.87
CA GLN A 104 -8.48 -6.96 -7.89
C GLN A 104 -8.47 -8.35 -7.23
N GLN A 105 -7.44 -9.16 -7.47
CA GLN A 105 -7.23 -10.45 -6.79
C GLN A 105 -7.07 -10.26 -5.28
N PHE A 106 -6.32 -9.24 -4.86
CA PHE A 106 -6.17 -8.89 -3.44
C PHE A 106 -7.52 -8.49 -2.82
N GLN A 107 -8.32 -7.67 -3.50
CA GLN A 107 -9.64 -7.28 -3.03
C GLN A 107 -10.63 -8.45 -2.92
N ALA A 108 -10.51 -9.45 -3.79
CA ALA A 108 -11.35 -10.64 -3.75
C ALA A 108 -11.07 -11.56 -2.55
N VAL A 109 -9.93 -11.40 -1.87
CA VAL A 109 -9.53 -12.20 -0.71
C VAL A 109 -9.51 -11.42 0.61
N LEU A 110 -9.90 -10.14 0.58
CA LEU A 110 -10.22 -9.34 1.77
C LEU A 110 -11.59 -9.72 2.33
#